data_AF-A0A2A6C1D3-F1
#
_entry.id   AF-A0A2A6C1D3-F1
#
_cell.length_a   1.000
_cell.length_b   1.000
_cell.length_c   1.000
_cell.angle_alpha   90.00
_cell.angle_beta   90.00
_cell.angle_gamma   90.00
#
_symmetry.space_group_name_H-M   'P 1'
#
loop_
_entity.id
_entity.type
_entity.pdbx_description
1 polymer ?
#
loop_
_entity_poly.entity_id
_entity_poly.type
_entity_poly.pdbx_seq_one_letter_code
_entity_poly.pdbx_strand_id
1 'polypeptide(L)'
;MDEVTTSVAVADDVAELHEFMLDDFLREPSINAAIGLTRQEAKQCYRAFRGRVVGFNLSAIVDHGEEEEWKSPTRIQLILDLLDALNNNKWAFIPDDVGKLLYVEVVSVDEKYRKRGLAQLFAKTGYHVLREIRLDEFLGEDGKPIFVCPDGTTTAQLVFRRI
;
A
#
# COMPACT_ATOMS: atom_id res chain seq x y z
N MET A 1 -21.52 0.59 -20.69
CA MET A 1 -20.28 0.50 -19.89
C MET A 1 -20.17 1.82 -19.16
N ASP A 2 -20.09 1.81 -17.83
CA ASP A 2 -20.04 3.07 -17.05
C ASP A 2 -18.75 3.83 -17.41
N GLU A 3 -18.89 5.14 -17.65
CA GLU A 3 -17.77 6.03 -17.93
C GLU A 3 -16.97 6.28 -16.64
N VAL A 4 -15.64 6.21 -16.71
CA VAL A 4 -14.73 6.45 -15.58
C VAL A 4 -13.84 7.64 -15.92
N THR A 5 -13.79 8.62 -15.03
CA THR A 5 -12.94 9.82 -15.15
C THR A 5 -11.82 9.78 -14.11
N THR A 6 -10.70 10.45 -14.41
CA THR A 6 -9.54 10.55 -13.51
C THR A 6 -9.30 12.01 -13.12
N SER A 7 -9.10 12.26 -11.83
CA SER A 7 -8.76 13.57 -11.28
C SER A 7 -7.72 13.46 -10.18
N VAL A 8 -7.01 14.56 -9.90
CA VAL A 8 -6.18 14.67 -8.69
C VAL A 8 -7.12 14.83 -7.50
N ALA A 9 -6.90 14.02 -6.45
CA ALA A 9 -7.66 14.12 -5.22
C ALA A 9 -7.38 15.45 -4.52
N VAL A 10 -8.43 16.10 -4.03
CA VAL A 10 -8.38 17.31 -3.22
C VAL A 10 -8.73 17.00 -1.75
N ALA A 11 -8.55 17.99 -0.87
CA ALA A 11 -8.80 17.82 0.57
C ALA A 11 -10.20 17.27 0.89
N ASP A 12 -11.20 17.63 0.07
CA ASP A 12 -12.59 17.17 0.23
C ASP A 12 -12.77 15.68 -0.11
N ASP A 13 -11.85 15.06 -0.86
CA ASP A 13 -11.94 13.65 -1.31
C ASP A 13 -11.38 12.65 -0.28
N VAL A 14 -10.52 13.11 0.64
CA VAL A 14 -9.84 12.29 1.67
C VAL A 14 -10.80 11.36 2.39
N ALA A 15 -11.99 11.88 2.60
CA ALA A 15 -13.06 11.31 3.36
C ALA A 15 -13.71 10.08 2.69
N GLU A 16 -13.81 10.12 1.38
CA GLU A 16 -14.36 9.05 0.55
C GLU A 16 -13.30 8.02 0.21
N LEU A 17 -12.09 8.48 -0.11
CA LEU A 17 -10.92 7.62 -0.27
C LEU A 17 -10.75 6.72 0.96
N HIS A 18 -11.02 7.26 2.14
CA HIS A 18 -11.04 6.47 3.36
C HIS A 18 -12.13 5.40 3.40
N GLU A 19 -13.41 5.72 3.19
CA GLU A 19 -14.46 4.68 3.26
C GLU A 19 -14.26 3.63 2.16
N PHE A 20 -13.79 4.05 0.98
CA PHE A 20 -13.35 3.14 -0.07
C PHE A 20 -12.20 2.24 0.41
N MET A 21 -11.19 2.80 1.08
CA MET A 21 -10.12 2.02 1.70
C MET A 21 -10.67 1.03 2.74
N LEU A 22 -11.65 1.43 3.56
CA LEU A 22 -12.25 0.55 4.56
C LEU A 22 -13.09 -0.59 3.95
N ASP A 23 -13.69 -0.37 2.79
CA ASP A 23 -14.55 -1.34 2.10
C ASP A 23 -13.76 -2.28 1.19
N ASP A 24 -12.82 -1.74 0.42
CA ASP A 24 -12.08 -2.43 -0.64
C ASP A 24 -10.67 -2.80 -0.15
N PHE A 25 -9.87 -1.81 0.23
CA PHE A 25 -8.48 -1.98 0.66
C PHE A 25 -8.31 -2.67 2.04
N LEU A 26 -9.33 -2.80 2.88
CA LEU A 26 -9.19 -3.62 4.10
C LEU A 26 -9.47 -5.10 3.87
N ARG A 27 -10.32 -5.40 2.89
CA ARG A 27 -10.78 -6.77 2.65
C ARG A 27 -9.89 -7.53 1.68
N GLU A 28 -9.23 -6.83 0.77
CA GLU A 28 -8.54 -7.45 -0.37
C GLU A 28 -7.01 -7.52 -0.31
N PRO A 29 -6.25 -6.59 0.31
CA PRO A 29 -4.81 -6.73 0.42
C PRO A 29 -4.46 -7.91 1.30
N SER A 30 -3.63 -8.77 0.72
CA SER A 30 -3.09 -9.99 1.27
C SER A 30 -2.64 -9.88 2.74
N ILE A 31 -2.03 -8.75 3.11
CA ILE A 31 -1.48 -8.46 4.43
C ILE A 31 -2.54 -8.06 5.47
N ASN A 32 -3.54 -7.24 5.10
CA ASN A 32 -4.63 -6.82 5.99
C ASN A 32 -5.51 -8.02 6.39
N ALA A 33 -5.78 -8.88 5.40
CA ALA A 33 -6.50 -10.13 5.60
C ALA A 33 -5.71 -11.13 6.46
N ALA A 34 -4.39 -11.23 6.25
CA ALA A 34 -3.52 -12.17 6.98
C ALA A 34 -3.50 -11.92 8.49
N ILE A 35 -3.58 -10.67 8.93
CA ILE A 35 -3.59 -10.32 10.36
C ILE A 35 -5.01 -10.17 10.93
N GLY A 36 -6.05 -10.37 10.11
CA GLY A 36 -7.45 -10.20 10.50
C GLY A 36 -7.80 -8.78 10.95
N LEU A 37 -7.23 -7.75 10.30
CA LEU A 37 -7.49 -6.34 10.61
C LEU A 37 -8.99 -6.05 10.42
N THR A 38 -9.64 -5.54 11.47
CA THR A 38 -11.08 -5.28 11.43
C THR A 38 -11.39 -3.89 10.88
N ARG A 39 -12.59 -3.73 10.30
CA ARG A 39 -13.09 -2.41 9.88
C ARG A 39 -13.07 -1.40 11.01
N GLN A 40 -13.39 -1.81 12.24
CA GLN A 40 -13.46 -0.90 13.39
C GLN A 40 -12.08 -0.38 13.80
N GLU A 41 -11.05 -1.22 13.74
CA GLU A 41 -9.66 -0.82 14.00
C GLU A 41 -9.15 0.18 12.95
N ALA A 42 -9.49 -0.04 11.68
CA ALA A 42 -9.09 0.87 10.60
C ALA A 42 -9.92 2.17 10.55
N LYS A 43 -11.21 2.12 10.90
CA LYS A 43 -12.14 3.26 10.86
C LYS A 43 -11.81 4.36 11.87
N GLN A 44 -11.06 4.06 12.94
CA GLN A 44 -10.63 5.09 13.89
C GLN A 44 -9.68 6.13 13.26
N CYS A 45 -9.09 5.83 12.09
CA CYS A 45 -8.09 6.69 11.48
C CYS A 45 -8.62 7.71 10.47
N TYR A 46 -9.82 7.56 9.89
CA TYR A 46 -10.29 8.56 8.92
C TYR A 46 -11.83 8.76 8.80
N ARG A 47 -12.31 9.82 8.13
CA ARG A 47 -13.73 10.30 8.11
C ARG A 47 -14.04 11.11 6.83
N ALA A 48 -15.32 11.42 6.52
CA ALA A 48 -16.25 10.79 5.54
C ALA A 48 -16.97 11.88 4.68
N PHE A 49 -17.25 11.70 3.37
CA PHE A 49 -18.25 12.43 2.52
C PHE A 49 -18.47 11.75 1.13
N ARG A 50 -19.30 12.35 0.24
CA ARG A 50 -20.15 11.69 -0.79
C ARG A 50 -19.65 11.71 -2.26
N GLY A 51 -19.60 10.52 -2.84
CA GLY A 51 -19.40 10.13 -4.25
C GLY A 51 -19.38 8.59 -4.30
N ARG A 52 -19.07 7.94 -5.45
CA ARG A 52 -18.58 6.54 -5.42
C ARG A 52 -17.21 6.46 -6.11
N VAL A 53 -16.16 6.49 -5.33
CA VAL A 53 -14.79 6.10 -5.69
C VAL A 53 -14.82 4.63 -6.06
N VAL A 54 -14.17 4.31 -7.16
CA VAL A 54 -14.04 2.94 -7.69
C VAL A 54 -12.57 2.50 -7.78
N GLY A 55 -11.66 3.39 -7.38
CA GLY A 55 -10.23 3.14 -7.27
C GLY A 55 -9.47 4.43 -7.00
N PHE A 56 -8.28 4.31 -6.40
CA PHE A 56 -7.41 5.44 -6.10
C PHE A 56 -5.94 5.02 -6.12
N ASN A 57 -5.07 6.02 -6.30
CA ASN A 57 -3.63 5.90 -6.10
C ASN A 57 -3.23 6.95 -5.07
N LEU A 58 -2.76 6.51 -3.91
CA LEU A 58 -2.20 7.36 -2.87
C LEU A 58 -0.68 7.40 -3.06
N SER A 59 -0.15 8.61 -3.27
CA SER A 59 1.28 8.82 -3.45
C SER A 59 1.77 10.00 -2.62
N ALA A 60 3.00 9.92 -2.15
CA ALA A 60 3.71 10.97 -1.43
C ALA A 60 5.00 11.38 -2.17
N ILE A 61 5.47 12.60 -1.92
CA ILE A 61 6.81 13.03 -2.33
C ILE A 61 7.71 12.84 -1.12
N VAL A 62 8.78 12.07 -1.29
CA VAL A 62 9.78 11.81 -0.24
C VAL A 62 11.11 12.43 -0.66
N ASP A 63 11.65 13.30 0.21
CA ASP A 63 12.95 13.92 0.02
C ASP A 63 14.09 13.01 0.50
N HIS A 64 15.23 13.07 -0.19
CA HIS A 64 16.41 12.27 0.17
C HIS A 64 16.93 12.67 1.56
N GLY A 65 17.02 11.69 2.46
CA GLY A 65 17.52 11.87 3.82
C GLY A 65 16.44 12.12 4.88
N GLU A 66 15.16 12.16 4.50
CA GLU A 66 14.05 12.10 5.46
C GLU A 66 13.64 10.64 5.70
N GLU A 67 13.78 10.19 6.95
CA GLU A 67 13.21 8.92 7.44
C GLU A 67 11.97 9.25 8.28
N GLU A 68 10.83 8.64 7.97
CA GLU A 68 9.63 8.76 8.80
C GLU A 68 9.62 7.65 9.85
N GLU A 69 9.58 8.02 11.13
CA GLU A 69 9.27 7.09 12.22
C GLU A 69 7.75 7.10 12.47
N TRP A 70 7.07 5.98 12.20
CA TRP A 70 5.66 5.80 12.58
C TRP A 70 5.54 4.75 13.69
N LYS A 71 4.87 5.09 14.80
CA LYS A 71 4.53 4.13 15.88
C LYS A 71 3.01 4.00 16.00
N SER A 72 2.48 2.78 15.95
CA SER A 72 1.04 2.49 16.06
C SER A 72 0.77 1.37 17.09
N PRO A 73 -0.34 1.37 17.85
CA PRO A 73 -0.47 0.51 19.04
C PRO A 73 -1.10 -0.88 18.82
N THR A 74 -1.28 -1.37 17.59
CA THR A 74 -2.11 -2.58 17.30
C THR A 74 -1.50 -3.48 16.22
N ARG A 75 -2.27 -4.47 15.70
CA ARG A 75 -1.93 -5.33 14.54
C ARG A 75 -1.37 -4.54 13.34
N ILE A 76 -1.73 -3.26 13.22
CA ILE A 76 -1.16 -2.31 12.25
C ILE A 76 0.36 -2.21 12.39
N GLN A 77 0.91 -2.31 13.60
CA GLN A 77 2.34 -2.31 13.84
C GLN A 77 3.05 -3.44 13.11
N LEU A 78 2.45 -4.62 12.95
CA LEU A 78 3.06 -5.71 12.18
C LEU A 78 3.21 -5.32 10.69
N ILE A 79 2.22 -4.60 10.14
CA ILE A 79 2.30 -4.06 8.78
C ILE A 79 3.39 -3.00 8.70
N LEU A 80 3.45 -2.10 9.68
CA LEU A 80 4.49 -1.09 9.77
C LEU A 80 5.88 -1.72 9.85
N ASP A 81 6.07 -2.76 10.66
CA ASP A 81 7.34 -3.47 10.80
C ASP A 81 7.77 -4.11 9.47
N LEU A 82 6.83 -4.66 8.69
CA LEU A 82 7.11 -5.17 7.34
C LEU A 82 7.48 -4.05 6.37
N LEU A 83 6.75 -2.93 6.41
CA LEU A 83 7.03 -1.76 5.58
C LEU A 83 8.39 -1.14 5.94
N ASP A 84 8.73 -1.08 7.21
CA ASP A 84 10.03 -0.64 7.72
C ASP A 84 11.12 -1.60 7.25
N ALA A 85 10.92 -2.91 7.36
CA ALA A 85 11.87 -3.90 6.86
C ALA A 85 12.11 -3.77 5.33
N LEU A 86 11.09 -3.39 4.56
CA LEU A 86 11.23 -3.13 3.13
C LEU A 86 11.95 -1.79 2.85
N ASN A 87 11.57 -0.73 3.56
CA ASN A 87 12.02 0.63 3.30
C ASN A 87 13.35 0.99 3.98
N ASN A 88 13.79 0.22 4.98
CA ASN A 88 15.01 0.50 5.72
C ASN A 88 16.21 0.50 4.77
N ASN A 89 16.96 1.60 4.80
CA ASN A 89 18.12 1.84 3.95
C ASN A 89 17.79 1.78 2.44
N LYS A 90 16.55 2.08 2.03
CA LYS A 90 16.14 2.06 0.61
C LYS A 90 17.01 2.94 -0.29
N TRP A 91 17.48 4.07 0.24
CA TRP A 91 18.31 5.02 -0.50
C TRP A 91 19.63 4.41 -0.97
N ALA A 92 20.18 3.41 -0.27
CA ALA A 92 21.38 2.69 -0.72
C ALA A 92 21.16 1.86 -2.00
N PHE A 93 19.91 1.61 -2.40
CA PHE A 93 19.55 0.89 -3.62
C PHE A 93 19.09 1.83 -4.74
N ILE A 94 19.02 3.14 -4.47
CA ILE A 94 18.55 4.16 -5.40
C ILE A 94 19.78 4.93 -5.90
N PRO A 95 19.87 5.28 -7.19
CA PRO A 95 21.00 6.06 -7.69
C PRO A 95 21.19 7.39 -6.93
N ASP A 96 22.43 7.71 -6.55
CA ASP A 96 22.79 8.88 -5.73
C ASP A 96 22.39 10.24 -6.34
N ASP A 97 22.14 10.27 -7.65
CA ASP A 97 21.69 11.47 -8.37
C ASP A 97 20.19 11.74 -8.23
N VAL A 98 19.44 10.82 -7.61
CA VAL A 98 18.00 10.96 -7.34
C VAL A 98 17.78 11.63 -6.00
N GLY A 99 17.43 12.92 -6.03
CA GLY A 99 17.15 13.70 -4.82
C GLY A 99 15.73 13.57 -4.25
N LYS A 100 14.78 13.01 -5.01
CA LYS A 100 13.35 12.92 -4.64
C LYS A 100 12.70 11.68 -5.22
N LEU A 101 11.71 11.12 -4.51
CA LEU A 101 10.90 10.01 -4.97
C LEU A 101 9.42 10.37 -5.00
N LEU A 102 8.72 9.92 -6.04
CA LEU A 102 7.27 9.74 -5.98
C LEU A 102 7.01 8.34 -5.40
N TYR A 103 6.68 8.29 -4.12
CA TYR A 103 6.40 7.05 -3.40
C TYR A 103 4.93 6.69 -3.53
N VAL A 104 4.63 5.55 -4.15
CA VAL A 104 3.26 5.06 -4.32
C VAL A 104 2.94 4.13 -3.15
N GLU A 105 2.10 4.59 -2.24
CA GLU A 105 1.78 3.89 -0.99
C GLU A 105 0.70 2.83 -1.19
N VAL A 106 -0.36 3.20 -1.91
CA VAL A 106 -1.53 2.34 -2.12
C VAL A 106 -2.05 2.53 -3.53
N VAL A 107 -2.32 1.40 -4.19
CA VAL A 107 -3.15 1.34 -5.39
C VAL A 107 -4.28 0.36 -5.10
N SER A 108 -5.52 0.83 -5.18
CA SER A 108 -6.71 -0.02 -4.99
C SER A 108 -7.72 0.26 -6.09
N VAL A 109 -8.40 -0.79 -6.55
CA VAL A 109 -9.46 -0.72 -7.56
C VAL A 109 -10.53 -1.73 -7.20
N ASP A 110 -11.76 -1.24 -7.12
CA ASP A 110 -12.95 -2.03 -6.81
C ASP A 110 -13.04 -3.23 -7.74
N GLU A 111 -13.35 -4.39 -7.18
CA GLU A 111 -13.40 -5.67 -7.91
C GLU A 111 -14.19 -5.57 -9.22
N LYS A 112 -15.33 -4.86 -9.22
CA LYS A 112 -16.22 -4.67 -10.39
C LYS A 112 -15.54 -3.87 -11.53
N TYR A 113 -14.50 -3.12 -11.22
CA TYR A 113 -13.77 -2.23 -12.13
C TYR A 113 -12.36 -2.73 -12.49
N ARG A 114 -11.95 -3.90 -11.97
CA ARG A 114 -10.71 -4.58 -12.36
C ARG A 114 -10.70 -4.97 -13.85
N LYS A 115 -9.52 -5.30 -14.37
CA LYS A 115 -9.25 -5.66 -15.79
C LYS A 115 -9.55 -4.56 -16.82
N ARG A 116 -9.80 -3.33 -16.36
CA ARG A 116 -10.00 -2.12 -17.20
C ARG A 116 -8.73 -1.28 -17.35
N GLY A 117 -7.61 -1.75 -16.80
CA GLY A 117 -6.33 -1.05 -16.82
C GLY A 117 -6.14 0.00 -15.72
N LEU A 118 -7.10 0.16 -14.80
CA LEU A 118 -7.07 1.18 -13.74
C LEU A 118 -5.92 0.99 -12.72
N ALA A 119 -5.52 -0.25 -12.46
CA ALA A 119 -4.36 -0.60 -11.62
C ALA A 119 -3.18 -1.10 -12.45
N GLN A 120 -2.93 -0.55 -13.64
CA GLN A 120 -1.71 -0.87 -14.39
C GLN A 120 -0.48 -0.31 -13.68
N LEU A 121 0.04 -1.04 -12.70
CA LEU A 121 1.27 -0.65 -12.04
C LEU A 121 2.21 -1.84 -11.79
N PHE A 122 3.50 -1.49 -11.88
CA PHE A 122 4.69 -2.25 -11.54
C PHE A 122 5.17 -3.31 -12.54
N ALA A 123 4.45 -4.42 -12.78
CA ALA A 123 5.04 -5.52 -13.58
C ALA A 123 5.17 -5.24 -15.10
N LYS A 124 4.45 -4.24 -15.64
CA LYS A 124 4.41 -3.94 -17.10
C LYS A 124 5.02 -2.59 -17.48
N THR A 125 5.49 -1.81 -16.51
CA THR A 125 5.80 -0.38 -16.72
C THR A 125 7.28 -0.02 -16.52
N GLY A 126 8.18 -1.00 -16.45
CA GLY A 126 9.63 -0.77 -16.32
C GLY A 126 10.12 -0.59 -14.88
N TYR A 127 9.31 -0.97 -13.89
CA TYR A 127 9.78 -1.07 -12.52
C TYR A 127 10.65 -2.32 -12.35
N HIS A 128 11.67 -2.21 -11.51
CA HIS A 128 12.49 -3.34 -11.08
C HIS A 128 12.43 -3.47 -9.56
N VAL A 129 12.60 -4.71 -9.09
CA VAL A 129 12.61 -5.03 -7.66
C VAL A 129 13.94 -4.56 -7.08
N LEU A 130 13.88 -3.71 -6.04
CA LEU A 130 15.05 -3.32 -5.23
C LEU A 130 15.24 -4.27 -4.05
N ARG A 131 14.13 -4.70 -3.45
CA ARG A 131 14.12 -5.61 -2.30
C ARG A 131 12.87 -6.49 -2.36
N GLU A 132 13.02 -7.72 -1.91
CA GLU A 132 11.93 -8.66 -1.70
C GLU A 132 12.08 -9.27 -0.31
N ILE A 133 10.96 -9.42 0.39
CA ILE A 133 10.86 -10.17 1.64
C ILE A 133 9.84 -11.28 1.41
N ARG A 134 10.24 -12.52 1.70
CA ARG A 134 9.30 -13.64 1.72
C ARG A 134 8.47 -13.60 2.99
N LEU A 135 7.16 -13.68 2.85
CA LEU A 135 6.23 -13.59 3.97
C LEU A 135 6.30 -14.81 4.89
N ASP A 136 6.78 -15.96 4.39
CA ASP A 136 7.02 -17.17 5.18
C ASP A 136 8.27 -17.08 6.07
N GLU A 137 9.16 -16.12 5.81
CA GLU A 137 10.35 -15.84 6.62
C GLU A 137 10.11 -14.75 7.68
N PHE A 138 8.97 -14.06 7.60
CA PHE A 138 8.58 -13.04 8.58
C PHE A 138 7.82 -13.69 9.75
N LEU A 139 8.59 -14.18 10.73
CA LEU A 139 8.10 -15.03 11.81
C LEU A 139 7.74 -14.23 13.08
N GLY A 140 6.70 -14.68 13.78
CA GLY A 140 6.34 -14.20 15.11
C GLY A 140 7.21 -14.84 16.19
N GLU A 141 7.00 -14.41 17.44
CA GLU A 141 7.70 -14.99 18.60
C GLU A 141 7.47 -16.50 18.77
N ASP A 142 6.36 -17.02 18.23
CA ASP A 142 6.03 -18.45 18.23
C ASP A 142 6.70 -19.25 17.10
N GLY A 143 7.55 -18.60 16.29
CA GLY A 143 8.25 -19.18 15.16
C GLY A 143 7.38 -19.48 13.94
N LYS A 144 6.13 -18.98 13.90
CA LYS A 144 5.23 -19.14 12.76
C LYS A 144 5.19 -17.88 11.90
N PRO A 145 4.90 -18.00 10.59
CA PRO A 145 4.71 -16.83 9.74
C PRO A 145 3.59 -15.94 10.27
N ILE A 146 3.87 -14.64 10.39
CA ILE A 146 2.89 -13.63 10.78
C ILE A 146 1.89 -13.40 9.64
N PHE A 147 2.39 -13.42 8.39
CA PHE A 147 1.58 -13.14 7.21
C PHE A 147 1.29 -14.41 6.43
N VAL A 148 0.07 -14.95 6.59
CA VAL A 148 -0.46 -16.03 5.76
C VAL A 148 -1.61 -15.50 4.93
N CYS A 149 -1.31 -15.18 3.67
CA CYS A 149 -2.25 -14.51 2.78
C CYS A 149 -3.18 -15.51 2.07
N PRO A 150 -4.51 -15.34 2.14
CA PRO A 150 -5.47 -16.30 1.59
C PRO A 150 -5.51 -16.33 0.06
N ASP A 151 -5.03 -15.27 -0.58
CA ASP A 151 -4.93 -15.12 -2.05
C ASP A 151 -3.68 -15.80 -2.64
N GLY A 152 -2.83 -16.40 -1.80
CA GLY A 152 -1.59 -17.04 -2.21
C GLY A 152 -0.40 -16.08 -2.40
N THR A 153 -0.54 -14.82 -2.00
CA THR A 153 0.60 -13.89 -1.96
C THR A 153 1.67 -14.41 -0.99
N THR A 154 2.91 -14.50 -1.46
CA THR A 154 4.04 -15.07 -0.70
C THR A 154 5.18 -14.09 -0.46
N THR A 155 5.16 -12.93 -1.10
CA THR A 155 6.26 -11.96 -1.07
C THR A 155 5.73 -10.54 -0.98
N ALA A 156 6.45 -9.69 -0.27
CA ALA A 156 6.32 -8.24 -0.37
C ALA A 156 7.57 -7.67 -1.05
N GLN A 157 7.40 -6.71 -1.96
CA GLN A 157 8.48 -6.19 -2.79
C GLN A 157 8.52 -4.66 -2.73
N LEU A 158 9.72 -4.11 -2.58
CA LEU A 158 10.01 -2.70 -2.86
C LEU A 158 10.47 -2.60 -4.32
N VAL A 159 9.80 -1.78 -5.11
CA VAL A 159 10.07 -1.61 -6.54
C VAL A 159 10.38 -0.16 -6.90
N PHE A 160 11.27 0.05 -7.88
CA PHE A 160 11.68 1.37 -8.32
C PHE A 160 11.66 1.49 -9.84
N ARG A 161 11.36 2.70 -10.32
CA ARG A 161 11.48 3.09 -11.72
C ARG A 161 11.93 4.54 -11.81
N ARG A 162 12.90 4.79 -12.68
CA ARG A 162 13.27 6.14 -13.10
C ARG A 162 12.30 6.64 -14.17
N ILE A 163 11.75 7.83 -13.98
CA ILE A 163 10.85 8.51 -14.92
C ILE A 163 11.57 9.65 -15.64
#